data_AF-A0A7X7AWW0-F1
#
_entry.id   AF-A0A7X7AWW0-F1
#
_cell.length_a   1.000
_cell.length_b   1.000
_cell.length_c   1.000
_cell.angle_alpha   90.00
_cell.angle_beta   90.00
_cell.angle_gamma   90.00
#
_symmetry.space_group_name_H-M   'P 1'
#
loop_
_entity.id
_entity.type
_entity.pdbx_description
1 polymer ?
#
loop_
_entity_poly.entity_id
_entity_poly.type
_entity_poly.pdbx_seq_one_letter_code
_entity_poly.pdbx_strand_id
1 'polypeptide(L)'
;MKQSQSFRQEMSVRMIPEQIVASTILRMTAEELREHLEEELENNPALEISDVGVGEVIPDVETVPDWREVSRPWTARATDDDEDYLVEVPAEETLRDYLWGQFRAVSAPADHLIGRYLIDSIDDNGYLSP
;
A
#
# COMPACT_ATOMS: atom_id res chain seq x y z
N MET A 1 31.47 -44.27 -14.99
CA MET A 1 30.20 -44.13 -14.24
C MET A 1 30.56 -43.45 -12.92
N LYS A 2 30.10 -42.26 -12.53
CA LYS A 2 28.98 -41.41 -12.93
C LYS A 2 29.47 -39.95 -12.91
N GLN A 3 29.13 -39.21 -13.96
CA GLN A 3 29.36 -37.78 -14.08
C GLN A 3 28.20 -37.09 -13.35
N SER A 4 28.46 -36.34 -12.29
CA SER A 4 27.45 -35.49 -11.66
C SER A 4 27.77 -34.05 -12.09
N GLN A 5 27.09 -33.57 -13.12
CA GLN A 5 27.04 -32.14 -13.41
C GLN A 5 26.09 -31.50 -12.41
N SER A 6 26.62 -30.81 -11.42
CA SER A 6 25.84 -29.91 -10.58
C SER A 6 25.58 -28.63 -11.37
N PHE A 7 24.34 -28.48 -11.87
CA PHE A 7 23.83 -27.22 -12.41
C PHE A 7 23.66 -26.25 -11.25
N ARG A 8 24.67 -25.41 -11.04
CA ARG A 8 24.59 -24.25 -10.15
C ARG A 8 23.77 -23.19 -10.86
N GLN A 9 22.47 -23.17 -10.58
CA GLN A 9 21.63 -22.05 -10.94
C GLN A 9 21.98 -20.89 -10.00
N GLU A 10 22.94 -20.06 -10.40
CA GLU A 10 23.20 -18.79 -9.72
C GLU A 10 22.02 -17.87 -10.01
N MET A 11 21.18 -17.63 -8.99
CA MET A 11 20.10 -16.65 -9.05
C MET A 11 20.70 -15.28 -9.29
N SER A 12 20.81 -14.86 -10.55
CA SER A 12 21.06 -13.46 -10.87
C SER A 12 19.77 -12.70 -10.55
N VAL A 13 19.72 -12.13 -9.35
CA VAL A 13 18.76 -11.09 -9.02
C VAL A 13 19.05 -9.96 -10.00
N ARG A 14 18.30 -9.93 -11.11
CA ARG A 14 18.32 -8.79 -12.02
C ARG A 14 17.78 -7.61 -11.21
N MET A 15 18.69 -6.79 -10.70
CA MET A 15 18.32 -5.55 -10.03
C MET A 15 17.55 -4.70 -11.03
N ILE A 16 16.25 -4.58 -10.80
CA ILE A 16 15.43 -3.61 -11.50
C ILE A 16 15.83 -2.25 -10.90
N PRO A 17 16.17 -1.23 -11.70
CA PRO A 17 16.60 0.08 -11.21
C PRO A 17 15.68 0.67 -10.13
N GLU A 18 14.37 0.42 -10.25
CA GLU A 18 13.35 0.79 -9.26
C GLU A 18 13.60 0.19 -7.87
N GLN A 19 14.09 -1.05 -7.79
CA GLN A 19 14.36 -1.74 -6.52
C GLN A 19 15.56 -1.12 -5.79
N ILE A 20 16.54 -0.59 -6.53
CA ILE A 20 17.69 0.10 -5.94
C ILE A 20 17.27 1.44 -5.36
N VAL A 21 16.40 2.18 -6.07
CA VAL A 21 15.89 3.48 -5.63
C VAL A 21 15.01 3.32 -4.41
N ALA A 22 14.04 2.39 -4.44
CA ALA A 22 13.17 2.11 -3.30
C ALA A 22 13.98 1.66 -2.06
N SER A 23 14.96 0.77 -2.25
CA SER A 23 15.86 0.34 -1.17
C SER A 23 16.67 1.50 -0.60
N THR A 24 17.06 2.47 -1.44
CA THR A 24 17.87 3.63 -1.04
C THR A 24 17.03 4.65 -0.28
N ILE A 25 15.84 4.98 -0.77
CA ILE A 25 14.88 5.87 -0.08
C ILE A 25 14.50 5.29 1.28
N LEU A 26 14.21 3.99 1.37
CA LEU A 26 13.82 3.34 2.63
C LEU A 26 14.94 3.26 3.68
N ARG A 27 16.20 3.45 3.26
CA ARG A 27 17.37 3.40 4.14
C ARG A 27 17.81 4.79 4.60
N MET A 28 17.36 5.86 3.95
CA MET A 28 17.67 7.24 4.32
C MET A 28 16.92 7.64 5.59
N THR A 29 17.53 8.50 6.40
CA THR A 29 16.83 9.22 7.45
C THR A 29 15.94 10.30 6.85
N ALA A 30 14.95 10.78 7.61
CA ALA A 30 14.02 11.80 7.13
C ALA A 30 14.70 13.12 6.73
N GLU A 31 15.83 13.45 7.34
CA GLU A 31 16.61 14.64 7.04
C GLU A 31 17.41 14.48 5.73
N GLU A 32 18.08 13.34 5.55
CA GLU A 32 18.79 12.99 4.32
C GLU A 32 17.85 12.89 3.10
N LEU A 33 16.63 12.37 3.30
CA LEU A 33 15.64 12.29 2.23
C LEU A 33 15.18 13.67 1.76
N ARG A 34 15.07 14.64 2.69
CA ARG A 34 14.66 16.01 2.36
C ARG A 34 15.74 16.74 1.58
N GLU A 35 17.00 16.59 2.00
CA GLU A 35 18.15 17.16 1.28
C GLU A 35 18.27 16.55 -0.12
N HIS A 36 18.11 15.23 -0.24
CA HIS A 36 18.12 14.54 -1.53
C HIS A 36 16.99 15.01 -2.45
N LEU A 37 15.78 15.25 -1.93
CA LEU A 37 14.66 15.76 -2.71
C LEU A 37 14.89 17.19 -3.20
N GLU A 38 15.54 18.04 -2.40
CA GLU A 38 15.89 19.41 -2.77
C GLU A 38 16.93 19.45 -3.90
N GLU A 39 17.95 18.59 -3.84
CA GLU A 39 18.94 18.42 -4.90
C GLU A 39 18.31 17.89 -6.20
N GLU A 40 17.40 16.91 -6.09
CA GLU A 40 16.69 16.38 -7.26
C GLU A 40 15.73 17.42 -7.86
N LEU A 41 15.16 18.33 -7.07
CA LEU A 41 14.30 19.42 -7.57
C LEU A 41 15.10 20.43 -8.42
N GLU A 42 16.35 20.71 -8.06
CA GLU A 42 17.23 21.60 -8.82
C GLU A 42 17.72 20.94 -10.12
N ASN A 43 17.99 19.64 -10.08
CA ASN A 43 18.55 18.89 -11.22
C ASN A 43 17.51 18.28 -12.16
N ASN A 44 16.27 18.08 -11.69
CA ASN A 44 15.17 17.51 -12.46
C ASN A 44 14.02 18.52 -12.56
N PRO A 45 14.03 19.42 -13.56
CA PRO A 45 13.02 20.47 -13.69
C PRO A 45 11.60 19.95 -14.02
N ALA A 46 11.43 18.65 -14.29
CA ALA A 46 10.12 18.02 -14.42
C ALA A 46 9.53 17.57 -13.07
N LEU A 47 10.35 17.52 -12.02
CA LEU A 47 9.91 17.30 -10.65
C LEU A 47 9.42 18.64 -10.11
N GLU A 48 8.16 18.69 -9.72
CA GLU A 48 7.57 19.84 -9.03
C GLU A 48 7.05 19.36 -7.69
N ILE A 49 7.27 20.13 -6.62
CA ILE A 49 6.52 19.91 -5.38
C ILE A 49 5.09 20.31 -5.72
N SER A 50 4.28 19.32 -6.08
CA SER A 50 2.85 19.53 -6.28
C SER A 50 2.27 19.94 -4.94
N ASP A 51 2.13 21.24 -4.72
CA ASP A 51 1.12 21.73 -3.82
C ASP A 51 -0.19 21.33 -4.52
N VAL A 52 -0.80 20.22 -4.11
CA VAL A 52 -2.04 19.73 -4.72
C VAL A 52 -3.18 20.69 -4.34
N GLY A 53 -3.09 21.92 -4.83
CA GLY A 53 -4.18 22.82 -5.07
C GLY A 53 -4.83 22.38 -6.37
N VAL A 54 -5.96 21.69 -6.22
CA VAL A 54 -7.01 21.48 -7.21
C VAL A 54 -6.96 22.51 -8.35
N GLY A 55 -6.64 22.11 -9.59
CA GLY A 55 -6.73 23.08 -10.68
C GLY A 55 -6.15 22.67 -12.04
N GLU A 56 -6.80 21.74 -12.75
CA GLU A 56 -7.11 21.87 -14.18
C GLU A 56 -8.09 20.73 -14.56
N VAL A 57 -9.37 20.78 -14.21
CA VAL A 57 -10.40 21.72 -14.66
C VAL A 57 -11.30 22.04 -13.46
N ILE A 58 -11.37 23.30 -13.03
CA ILE A 58 -12.39 23.75 -12.09
C ILE A 58 -13.57 24.26 -12.93
N PRO A 59 -14.76 23.63 -12.88
CA PRO A 59 -15.95 24.18 -13.51
C PRO A 59 -16.21 25.59 -12.96
N ASP A 60 -16.82 26.48 -13.74
CA ASP A 60 -17.18 27.82 -13.30
C ASP A 60 -17.91 27.75 -11.94
N VAL A 61 -17.63 28.65 -11.00
CA VAL A 61 -18.03 28.53 -9.58
C VAL A 61 -19.55 28.48 -9.39
N GLU A 62 -20.32 28.91 -10.40
CA GLU A 62 -21.78 28.77 -10.45
C GLU A 62 -22.26 27.34 -10.78
N THR A 63 -21.38 26.50 -11.32
CA THR A 63 -21.66 25.12 -11.77
C THR A 63 -21.03 24.03 -10.90
N VAL A 64 -20.17 24.41 -9.95
CA VAL A 64 -19.58 23.47 -8.97
C VAL A 64 -20.63 23.20 -7.89
N PRO A 65 -21.16 21.97 -7.75
CA PRO A 65 -22.04 21.64 -6.64
C PRO A 65 -21.28 21.87 -5.33
N ASP A 66 -21.96 22.39 -4.30
CA ASP A 66 -21.34 22.54 -2.97
C ASP A 66 -20.76 21.17 -2.57
N TRP A 67 -19.46 21.11 -2.29
CA TRP A 67 -18.76 19.89 -1.91
C TRP A 67 -19.34 19.25 -0.64
N ARG A 68 -20.07 20.02 0.19
CA ARG A 68 -20.89 19.50 1.29
C ARG A 68 -22.19 18.84 0.84
N GLU A 69 -22.68 19.10 -0.36
CA GLU A 69 -23.76 18.35 -1.02
C GLU A 69 -23.23 17.07 -1.68
N VAL A 70 -22.02 17.10 -2.24
CA VAL A 70 -21.35 15.94 -2.87
C VAL A 70 -20.89 14.91 -1.84
N SER A 71 -20.45 15.37 -0.66
CA SER A 71 -20.02 14.51 0.44
C SER A 71 -21.12 14.20 1.47
N ARG A 72 -22.40 14.42 1.12
CA ARG A 72 -23.47 13.83 1.91
C ARG A 72 -23.31 12.31 1.82
N PRO A 73 -23.33 11.57 2.94
CA PRO A 73 -23.44 10.14 2.86
C PRO A 73 -24.70 9.82 2.04
N TRP A 74 -24.56 8.96 1.03
CA TRP A 74 -25.65 8.50 0.16
C TRP A 74 -26.77 7.78 0.94
N THR A 75 -26.75 7.80 2.26
CA THR A 75 -27.89 7.40 3.09
C THR A 75 -28.97 8.48 3.22
N ALA A 76 -28.74 9.71 2.72
CA ALA A 76 -29.67 10.83 2.90
C ALA A 76 -30.67 11.08 1.76
N ARG A 77 -30.62 10.32 0.65
CA ARG A 77 -31.58 10.45 -0.45
C ARG A 77 -31.83 9.11 -1.12
N ALA A 78 -32.58 8.26 -0.43
CA ALA A 78 -33.27 7.15 -1.07
C ALA A 78 -34.36 7.74 -2.00
N THR A 79 -34.02 7.92 -3.27
CA THR A 79 -34.99 7.87 -4.36
C THR A 79 -35.05 6.43 -4.86
N ASP A 80 -36.27 5.93 -5.09
CA ASP A 80 -36.65 4.53 -5.35
C ASP A 80 -36.00 3.85 -6.58
N ASP A 81 -35.00 4.45 -7.26
CA ASP A 81 -34.57 4.03 -8.61
C ASP A 81 -33.06 3.83 -8.79
N ASP A 82 -32.24 3.96 -7.73
CA ASP A 82 -30.77 3.85 -7.82
C ASP A 82 -30.22 2.73 -6.91
N GLU A 83 -30.69 1.50 -7.08
CA GLU A 83 -30.18 0.33 -6.33
C GLU A 83 -28.90 -0.28 -6.94
N ASP A 84 -28.46 0.15 -8.13
CA ASP A 84 -27.42 -0.56 -8.91
C ASP A 84 -25.98 -0.01 -8.78
N TYR A 85 -25.76 1.09 -8.03
CA TYR A 85 -24.43 1.72 -7.90
C TYR A 85 -23.83 1.63 -6.49
N LEU A 86 -24.07 0.51 -5.79
CA LEU A 86 -23.27 0.18 -4.61
C LEU A 86 -21.88 -0.27 -5.07
N VAL A 87 -20.92 0.67 -5.11
CA VAL A 87 -19.51 0.29 -5.25
C VAL A 87 -19.05 -0.26 -3.91
N GLU A 88 -19.05 -1.59 -3.79
CA GLU A 88 -18.39 -2.28 -2.68
C GLU A 88 -16.88 -2.03 -2.80
N VAL A 89 -16.37 -1.03 -2.08
CA VAL A 89 -14.93 -0.87 -1.92
C VAL A 89 -14.48 -2.00 -0.98
N PRO A 90 -13.66 -2.96 -1.44
CA PRO A 90 -13.16 -3.99 -0.56
C PRO A 90 -12.32 -3.33 0.53
N ALA A 91 -12.55 -3.72 1.78
CA ALA A 91 -11.69 -3.29 2.88
C ALA A 91 -10.25 -3.73 2.58
N GLU A 92 -9.29 -2.85 2.88
CA GLU A 92 -7.87 -3.19 2.79
C GLU A 92 -7.57 -4.34 3.76
N GLU A 93 -6.82 -5.35 3.28
CA GLU A 93 -6.47 -6.51 4.10
C GLU A 93 -5.65 -6.07 5.30
N THR A 94 -6.08 -6.44 6.52
CA THR A 94 -5.32 -6.08 7.72
C THR A 94 -4.06 -6.94 7.84
N LEU A 95 -3.05 -6.45 8.56
CA LEU A 95 -1.84 -7.23 8.87
C LEU A 95 -2.19 -8.61 9.48
N ARG A 96 -3.21 -8.65 10.34
CA ARG A 96 -3.67 -9.89 11.00
C ARG A 96 -4.30 -10.85 9.99
N ASP A 97 -5.07 -10.34 9.04
CA ASP A 97 -5.69 -11.16 7.99
C ASP A 97 -4.64 -11.74 7.04
N TYR A 98 -3.68 -10.92 6.64
CA TYR A 98 -2.56 -11.34 5.80
C TYR A 98 -1.72 -12.43 6.47
N LEU A 99 -1.30 -12.21 7.73
CA LEU A 99 -0.53 -13.21 8.50
C LEU A 99 -1.31 -14.49 8.73
N TRP A 100 -2.62 -14.40 8.92
CA TRP A 100 -3.49 -15.56 9.05
C TRP A 100 -3.57 -16.37 7.75
N GLY A 101 -3.66 -15.70 6.60
CA GLY A 101 -3.61 -16.32 5.28
C GLY A 101 -2.29 -17.07 5.07
N GLN A 102 -1.17 -16.44 5.41
CA GLN A 102 0.16 -17.06 5.32
C GLN A 102 0.28 -18.29 6.23
N PHE A 103 -0.10 -18.17 7.51
CA PHE A 103 0.02 -19.25 8.49
C PHE A 103 -0.74 -20.50 8.06
N ARG A 104 -1.99 -20.33 7.59
CA ARG A 104 -2.82 -21.45 7.11
C ARG A 104 -2.24 -22.16 5.88
N ALA A 105 -1.43 -21.47 5.07
CA ALA A 105 -0.82 -22.07 3.89
C ALA A 105 0.36 -23.00 4.25
N VAL A 106 0.98 -22.83 5.43
CA VAL A 106 2.20 -23.55 5.82
C VAL A 106 2.03 -24.47 7.04
N SER A 107 1.00 -24.24 7.87
CA SER A 107 0.81 -24.93 9.15
C SER A 107 -0.27 -26.02 9.10
N ALA A 108 -0.16 -26.99 10.01
CA ALA A 108 -1.17 -28.04 10.17
C ALA A 108 -2.41 -27.51 10.91
N PRO A 109 -3.61 -28.07 10.67
CA PRO A 109 -4.84 -27.63 11.35
C PRO A 109 -4.80 -27.70 12.88
N ALA A 110 -3.98 -28.59 13.43
CA ALA A 110 -3.78 -28.72 14.88
C ALA A 110 -3.13 -27.48 15.50
N ASP A 111 -2.31 -26.75 14.73
CA ASP A 111 -1.54 -25.59 15.20
C ASP A 111 -2.33 -24.27 15.04
N HIS A 112 -3.46 -24.29 14.34
CA HIS A 112 -4.29 -23.12 14.06
C HIS A 112 -4.78 -22.40 15.33
N LEU A 113 -5.07 -23.16 16.40
CA LEU A 113 -5.51 -22.58 17.66
C LEU A 113 -4.42 -21.69 18.27
N ILE A 114 -3.18 -22.19 18.29
CA ILE A 114 -2.03 -21.49 18.86
C ILE A 114 -1.58 -20.37 17.91
N GLY A 115 -1.55 -20.64 16.60
CA GLY A 115 -1.21 -19.65 15.58
C GLY A 115 -2.15 -18.45 15.60
N ARG A 116 -3.46 -18.67 15.78
CA ARG A 116 -4.43 -17.58 15.87
C ARG A 116 -4.17 -16.72 17.10
N TYR A 117 -3.95 -17.34 18.26
CA TYR A 117 -3.61 -16.62 19.48
C TYR A 117 -2.35 -15.76 19.32
N LEU A 118 -1.29 -16.31 18.74
CA LEU A 118 -0.04 -15.59 18.52
C LEU A 118 -0.23 -14.40 17.58
N ILE A 119 -0.94 -14.57 16.46
CA ILE A 119 -1.22 -13.50 15.50
C ILE A 119 -2.12 -12.43 16.13
N ASP A 120 -3.06 -12.80 16.98
CA ASP A 120 -3.90 -11.86 17.73
C ASP A 120 -3.11 -11.11 18.83
N SER A 121 -2.04 -11.70 19.37
CA SER A 121 -1.14 -11.07 20.35
C SER A 121 -0.09 -10.14 19.75
N ILE A 122 -0.01 -10.01 18.43
CA ILE A 122 0.92 -9.06 17.77
C ILE A 122 0.42 -7.63 17.97
N ASP A 123 1.32 -6.72 18.36
CA ASP A 123 1.11 -5.28 18.44
C ASP A 123 1.28 -4.58 17.07
N ASP A 124 1.00 -3.28 17.01
CA ASP A 124 1.11 -2.51 15.75
C ASP A 124 2.55 -2.39 15.23
N ASN A 125 3.56 -2.69 16.07
CA ASN A 125 4.97 -2.72 15.71
C ASN A 125 5.45 -4.11 15.26
N GLY A 126 4.58 -5.12 15.29
CA GLY A 126 4.91 -6.50 14.90
C GLY A 126 5.51 -7.36 16.02
N TYR A 127 5.48 -6.90 17.27
CA TYR A 127 5.98 -7.67 18.43
C TYR A 127 4.85 -8.37 19.18
N LEU A 128 5.17 -9.49 19.82
CA LEU A 128 4.23 -10.14 20.73
C LEU A 128 4.08 -9.29 21.99
N SER A 129 2.84 -8.87 22.28
CA SER A 129 2.52 -8.29 23.58
C SER A 129 2.70 -9.36 24.67
N PRO A 130 3.39 -9.03 25.79
CA PRO A 130 3.63 -9.97 26.89
C PRO A 130 2.37 -10.36 27.66
#